data_AF-A0A921B9U0-F1
#
_entry.id   AF-A0A921B9U0-F1
#
_cell.length_a   1.000
_cell.length_b   1.000
_cell.length_c   1.000
_cell.angle_alpha   90.00
_cell.angle_beta   90.00
_cell.angle_gamma   90.00
#
_symmetry.space_group_name_H-M   'P 1'
#
loop_
_entity.id
_entity.type
_entity.pdbx_description
1 polymer ?
#
loop_
_entity_poly.entity_id
_entity_poly.type
_entity_poly.pdbx_seq_one_letter_code
_entity_poly.pdbx_strand_id
1 'polypeptide(L)' 'MFDANQNWDVEEAIENMKLLAQFDPWWIEEPTSPDDVLGHQKISAQIDQSV' A
#
# COMPACT_ATOMS: atom_id res chain seq x y z
N MET A 1 -6.18 -3.01 -10.93
CA MET A 1 -5.11 -3.82 -10.35
C MET A 1 -3.80 -3.12 -10.64
N PHE A 2 -2.99 -2.87 -9.62
CA PHE A 2 -1.65 -2.33 -9.74
C PHE A 2 -0.67 -3.27 -9.02
N ASP A 3 0.59 -3.25 -9.44
CA ASP A 3 1.66 -4.03 -8.82
C ASP A 3 2.88 -3.11 -8.63
N ALA A 4 3.27 -2.90 -7.38
CA ALA A 4 4.40 -2.06 -7.02
C ALA A 4 5.74 -2.80 -7.12
N ASN A 5 5.72 -4.14 -7.31
CA ASN A 5 6.90 -5.00 -7.44
C ASN A 5 7.92 -4.75 -6.31
N GLN A 6 7.42 -4.54 -5.08
CA GLN A 6 8.22 -4.32 -3.85
C GLN A 6 9.10 -3.06 -3.89
N ASN A 7 8.85 -2.13 -4.81
CA ASN A 7 9.75 -0.98 -5.02
C ASN A 7 9.50 0.19 -4.07
N TRP A 8 8.41 0.21 -3.31
CA TRP A 8 8.13 1.31 -2.39
C TRP A 8 8.55 0.97 -0.96
N ASP A 9 9.10 1.98 -0.29
CA ASP A 9 9.21 1.98 1.17
C ASP A 9 7.81 2.23 1.79
N VAL A 10 7.67 1.96 3.09
CA VAL A 10 6.38 2.00 3.79
C VAL A 10 5.61 3.33 3.63
N GLU A 11 6.30 4.47 3.76
CA GLU A 11 5.65 5.79 3.59
C GLU A 11 5.24 6.05 2.14
N GLU A 12 6.12 5.71 1.19
CA GLU A 12 5.84 5.85 -0.24
C GLU A 12 4.66 4.97 -0.65
N ALA A 13 4.56 3.76 -0.11
CA ALA A 13 3.40 2.89 -0.31
C ALA A 13 2.11 3.54 0.17
N ILE A 14 2.09 4.13 1.37
CA ILE A 14 0.92 4.82 1.91
C ILE A 14 0.51 6.01 1.02
N GLU A 15 1.48 6.83 0.61
CA GLU A 15 1.25 7.99 -0.24
C GLU A 15 0.69 7.58 -1.62
N ASN A 16 1.32 6.59 -2.26
CA ASN A 16 0.90 6.09 -3.55
C ASN A 16 -0.47 5.42 -3.48
N MET A 17 -0.75 4.61 -2.45
CA MET A 17 -2.07 3.98 -2.28
C MET A 17 -3.18 5.03 -2.08
N LYS A 18 -2.92 6.09 -1.30
CA LYS A 18 -3.88 7.20 -1.13
C LYS A 18 -4.12 7.96 -2.45
N LEU A 19 -3.07 8.19 -3.24
CA LEU A 19 -3.18 8.84 -4.54
C LEU A 19 -3.95 7.96 -5.54
N LEU A 20 -3.68 6.66 -5.56
CA LEU A 20 -4.28 5.71 -6.49
C LEU A 20 -5.73 5.36 -6.14
N ALA A 21 -6.17 5.60 -4.89
CA ALA A 21 -7.54 5.36 -4.45
C ALA A 21 -8.61 6.06 -5.32
N GLN A 22 -8.26 7.18 -5.98
CA GLN A 22 -9.15 7.88 -6.92
C GLN A 22 -9.60 7.03 -8.11
N PHE A 23 -8.87 5.95 -8.42
CA PHE A 23 -9.16 5.05 -9.54
C PHE A 23 -9.94 3.80 -9.09
N ASP A 24 -10.36 3.73 -7.83
CA ASP A 24 -11.05 2.58 -7.23
C ASP A 24 -10.34 1.24 -7.52
N PRO A 25 -9.04 1.11 -7.19
CA PRO A 25 -8.30 -0.10 -7.46
C PRO A 25 -8.82 -1.25 -6.58
N TRP A 26 -9.16 -2.36 -7.21
CA TRP A 26 -9.53 -3.57 -6.47
C TRP A 26 -8.37 -4.12 -5.62
N TRP A 27 -7.12 -3.94 -6.06
CA TRP A 27 -5.95 -4.42 -5.32
C TRP A 27 -4.70 -3.63 -5.79
N ILE A 28 -3.77 -3.36 -4.86
CA ILE A 28 -2.38 -2.96 -5.13
C ILE A 28 -1.40 -4.03 -4.58
N GLU A 29 -0.72 -4.76 -5.48
CA GLU A 29 0.17 -5.90 -5.19
C GLU A 29 1.55 -5.42 -4.75
N GLU A 30 2.15 -6.22 -3.86
CA GLU A 30 3.53 -6.08 -3.39
C GLU A 30 3.95 -4.63 -3.05
N PRO A 31 3.17 -3.91 -2.21
CA PRO A 31 3.39 -2.48 -1.96
C PRO A 31 4.73 -2.17 -1.30
N THR A 32 5.36 -3.15 -0.65
CA THR A 32 6.69 -3.04 -0.06
C THR A 32 7.32 -4.42 0.07
N SER A 33 8.53 -4.51 0.62
CA SER A 33 9.24 -5.78 0.84
C SER A 33 8.34 -6.81 1.57
N PRO A 34 8.30 -8.08 1.13
CA PRO A 34 7.52 -9.13 1.78
C PRO A 34 8.03 -9.46 3.19
N ASP A 35 9.30 -9.12 3.49
CA ASP A 35 9.91 -9.38 4.79
C ASP A 35 9.53 -8.33 5.85
N ASP A 36 9.05 -7.15 5.44
CA ASP A 36 8.69 -6.07 6.36
C ASP A 36 7.24 -6.19 6.87
N VAL A 37 6.98 -7.24 7.66
CA VAL A 37 5.66 -7.52 8.23
C VAL A 37 5.11 -6.34 9.04
N LEU A 38 5.97 -5.61 9.75
CA LEU A 38 5.55 -4.42 10.52
C LEU A 38 5.22 -3.25 9.60
N GLY A 39 5.94 -3.10 8.49
CA GLY A 39 5.62 -2.18 7.40
C GLY A 39 4.24 -2.45 6.82
N HIS A 40 3.92 -3.71 6.49
CA HIS A 40 2.59 -4.10 6.01
C HIS A 40 1.49 -3.76 7.02
N GLN A 41 1.70 -4.02 8.31
CA GLN A 41 0.75 -3.62 9.36
C GLN A 41 0.54 -2.10 9.40
N LYS A 42 1.62 -1.31 9.28
CA LYS A 42 1.54 0.15 9.27
C LYS A 42 0.81 0.68 8.05
N ILE A 43 1.06 0.11 6.86
CA ILE A 43 0.34 0.44 5.62
C ILE A 43 -1.15 0.17 5.82
N SER A 44 -1.51 -1.04 6.26
CA SER A 44 -2.91 -1.43 6.49
C SER A 44 -3.61 -0.47 7.46
N ALA A 45 -2.99 -0.14 8.60
CA ALA A 45 -3.57 0.75 9.60
C ALA A 45 -3.81 2.20 9.09
N GLN A 46 -3.08 2.62 8.06
CA GLN A 46 -3.20 3.96 7.47
C GLN A 46 -4.22 4.03 6.33
N ILE A 47 -4.45 2.93 5.63
CA ILE A 47 -5.39 2.84 4.50
C ILE A 47 -6.79 2.44 4.97
N ASP A 48 -6.91 1.61 6.02
CA ASP A 48 -8.17 1.03 6.52
C ASP A 48 -9.02 2.00 7.38
N GLN A 49 -8.80 3.32 7.30
CA GLN A 49 -9.62 4.33 8.00
C GLN A 49 -10.94 4.64 7.27
N SER A 50 -11.37 3.76 6.37
CA SER A 50 -12.60 3.90 5.58
C SER A 50 -13.61 2.81 5.95
N VAL A 51 -13.92 2.67 7.24
CA VAL A 51 -15.12 1.98 7.77
C VAL A 51 -15.52 2.52 9.13
#